data_AF-A0A1F3KEL5-F1
#
_entry.id   AF-A0A1F3KEL5-F1
#
_cell.length_a   1.000
_cell.length_b   1.000
_cell.length_c   1.000
_cell.angle_alpha   90.00
_cell.angle_beta   90.00
_cell.angle_gamma   90.00
#
_symmetry.space_group_name_H-M   'P 1'
#
loop_
_entity.id
_entity.type
_entity.pdbx_description
1 polymer ?
#
loop_
_entity_poly.entity_id
_entity_poly.type
_entity_poly.pdbx_seq_one_letter_code
_entity_poly.pdbx_strand_id
1 'polypeptide(L)'
;MVQLNIQKGDVMTGCPKGMLCGCPITHCGVVTDGDQRNGVINWCVTGPLRPRNEGFVDIGYYVAQGYMGLIKEWNTRIEPGRRYWFKPHRCMLQRRHSGLINAVVKQKDGSYKVRIEGLFIG
;
A
#
# COMPACT_ATOMS: atom_id res chain seq x y z
N MET A 1 22.72 8.82 -10.60
CA MET A 1 21.46 8.28 -10.04
C MET A 1 20.32 9.03 -10.71
N VAL A 2 19.42 8.34 -11.41
CA VAL A 2 18.23 8.97 -12.00
C VAL A 2 17.23 9.21 -10.86
N GLN A 3 16.92 10.46 -10.55
CA GLN A 3 15.83 10.80 -9.64
C GLN A 3 14.50 10.57 -10.36
N LEU A 4 13.65 9.72 -9.78
CA LEU A 4 12.26 9.59 -10.21
C LEU A 4 11.56 10.87 -9.77
N ASN A 5 11.49 11.89 -10.64
CA ASN A 5 10.90 13.21 -10.39
C ASN A 5 9.38 13.11 -10.11
N ILE A 6 9.04 12.52 -8.97
CA ILE A 6 7.70 12.15 -8.53
C ILE A 6 7.32 13.09 -7.39
N GLN A 7 6.17 13.72 -7.54
CA GLN A 7 5.66 14.72 -6.62
C GLN A 7 4.37 14.24 -5.96
N LYS A 8 4.06 14.84 -4.81
CA LYS A 8 2.78 14.63 -4.15
C LYS A 8 1.64 15.04 -5.08
N GLY A 9 0.66 14.15 -5.24
CA GLY A 9 -0.49 14.35 -6.12
C GLY A 9 -0.37 13.64 -7.47
N ASP A 10 0.83 13.22 -7.86
CA ASP A 10 1.04 12.51 -9.12
C ASP A 10 0.23 11.21 -9.17
N VAL A 11 -0.37 10.97 -10.33
CA VAL A 11 -0.96 9.67 -10.65
C VAL A 11 0.17 8.76 -11.10
N MET A 12 0.28 7.61 -10.44
CA MET A 12 1.38 6.68 -10.65
C MET A 12 0.84 5.28 -10.95
N THR A 13 1.58 4.53 -11.76
CA THR A 13 1.37 3.10 -11.97
C THR A 13 2.64 2.31 -11.71
N GLY A 14 2.49 1.11 -11.16
CA GLY A 14 3.61 0.20 -10.97
C GLY A 14 3.13 -1.19 -10.61
N CYS A 15 3.94 -2.20 -10.89
CA CYS A 15 3.65 -3.58 -10.54
C CYS A 15 4.50 -4.00 -9.33
N PRO A 16 3.89 -4.38 -8.20
CA PRO A 16 4.65 -4.85 -7.05
C PRO A 16 5.32 -6.18 -7.39
N LYS A 17 6.64 -6.20 -7.26
CA LYS A 17 7.48 -7.39 -7.37
C LYS A 17 8.14 -7.67 -6.03
N GLY A 18 8.43 -8.94 -5.79
CA GLY A 18 9.05 -9.39 -4.55
C GLY A 18 8.54 -10.76 -4.14
N MET A 19 9.35 -11.48 -3.38
CA MET A 19 9.12 -12.88 -3.03
C MET A 19 7.87 -13.10 -2.17
N LEU A 20 7.45 -12.08 -1.39
CA LEU A 20 6.36 -12.23 -0.41
C LEU A 20 5.04 -11.56 -0.87
N CYS A 21 5.09 -10.40 -1.55
CA CYS A 21 3.89 -9.64 -1.94
C CYS A 21 3.89 -9.25 -3.43
N GLY A 22 4.37 -10.15 -4.29
CA GLY A 22 4.28 -9.98 -5.73
C GLY A 22 2.81 -10.07 -6.20
N CYS A 23 2.26 -8.98 -6.71
CA CYS A 23 0.94 -8.98 -7.35
C CYS A 23 1.18 -8.98 -8.87
N PRO A 24 0.56 -9.89 -9.64
CA PRO A 24 0.67 -9.85 -11.11
C PRO A 24 -0.12 -8.68 -11.71
N ILE A 25 -0.87 -7.94 -10.89
CA ILE A 25 -1.71 -6.82 -11.32
C ILE A 25 -0.97 -5.50 -11.09
N THR A 26 -0.96 -4.64 -12.11
CA THR A 26 -0.48 -3.26 -11.99
C THR A 26 -1.34 -2.47 -11.00
N HIS A 27 -0.68 -1.87 -10.02
CA HIS A 27 -1.30 -0.96 -9.08
C HIS A 27 -1.32 0.45 -9.67
N CYS A 28 -2.44 1.13 -9.43
CA CYS A 28 -2.69 2.50 -9.88
C CYS A 28 -3.05 3.32 -8.65
N GLY A 29 -2.37 4.43 -8.44
CA GLY A 29 -2.54 5.20 -7.21
C GLY A 29 -2.07 6.64 -7.33
N VAL A 30 -2.17 7.33 -6.20
CA VAL A 30 -1.85 8.75 -6.07
C VAL A 30 -0.78 8.91 -5.02
N VAL A 31 0.29 9.61 -5.37
CA VAL A 31 1.39 9.86 -4.45
C VAL A 31 0.91 10.78 -3.33
N THR A 32 1.09 10.35 -2.09
CA THR A 32 0.75 11.14 -0.90
C THR A 32 1.96 11.82 -0.30
N ASP A 33 3.14 11.20 -0.41
CA ASP A 33 4.42 11.70 0.06
C ASP A 33 5.58 10.86 -0.55
N GLY A 34 6.81 11.36 -0.51
CA GLY A 34 7.94 10.63 -1.07
C GLY A 34 9.29 11.13 -0.60
N ASP A 35 10.15 10.18 -0.20
CA ASP A 35 11.56 10.41 0.06
C ASP A 35 12.38 10.10 -1.22
N GLN A 36 12.66 11.16 -1.95
CA GLN A 36 13.44 11.14 -3.20
C GLN A 36 14.88 10.68 -3.01
N ARG A 37 15.44 10.81 -1.79
CA ARG A 37 16.82 10.38 -1.49
C ARG A 37 16.89 8.87 -1.32
N ASN A 38 15.90 8.29 -0.64
CA ASN A 38 15.87 6.86 -0.33
C ASN A 38 15.02 6.04 -1.32
N GLY A 39 14.34 6.69 -2.27
CA GLY A 39 13.46 6.02 -3.22
C GLY A 39 12.20 5.42 -2.58
N VAL A 40 11.78 5.97 -1.43
CA VAL A 40 10.59 5.50 -0.70
C VAL A 40 9.42 6.39 -1.05
N ILE A 41 8.38 5.82 -1.65
CA ILE A 41 7.19 6.57 -2.08
C ILE A 41 5.98 6.06 -1.31
N ASN A 42 5.28 6.99 -0.66
CA ASN A 42 3.97 6.74 -0.08
C ASN A 42 2.90 7.10 -1.10
N TRP A 43 1.99 6.18 -1.35
CA TRP A 43 0.91 6.36 -2.31
C TRP A 43 -0.31 5.54 -1.93
N CYS A 44 -1.47 6.02 -2.33
CA CYS A 44 -2.75 5.37 -2.09
C CYS A 44 -3.24 4.71 -3.38
N VAL A 45 -3.49 3.40 -3.36
CA VAL A 45 -4.08 2.70 -4.51
C VAL A 45 -5.53 3.17 -4.69
N THR A 46 -5.83 3.77 -5.84
CA THR A 46 -7.14 4.34 -6.18
C THR A 46 -7.88 3.57 -7.27
N GLY A 47 -7.19 2.74 -8.05
CA GLY A 47 -7.75 2.03 -9.19
C GLY A 47 -7.47 2.70 -10.54
N PRO A 48 -7.90 2.09 -11.66
CA PRO A 48 -7.41 2.41 -13.00
C PRO A 48 -8.09 3.60 -13.69
N LEU A 49 -9.13 4.20 -13.10
CA LEU A 49 -9.92 5.24 -13.77
C LEU A 49 -9.11 6.54 -13.99
N ARG A 50 -8.37 7.00 -12.98
CA ARG A 50 -7.53 8.20 -13.09
C ARG A 50 -6.44 8.09 -14.15
N PRO A 51 -5.56 7.06 -14.15
CA PRO A 51 -4.51 6.95 -15.15
C PRO A 51 -5.05 6.84 -16.59
N ARG A 52 -6.28 6.34 -16.79
CA ARG A 52 -6.94 6.33 -18.11
C ARG A 52 -7.36 7.70 -18.61
N ASN A 53 -7.63 8.66 -17.72
CA ASN A 53 -8.17 9.98 -18.06
C ASN A 53 -7.15 11.10 -17.97
N GLU A 54 -6.18 11.00 -17.05
CA GLU A 54 -5.33 12.12 -16.62
C GLU A 54 -3.85 11.94 -16.98
N GLY A 55 -3.47 10.77 -17.53
CA GLY A 55 -2.07 10.37 -17.67
C GLY A 55 -1.48 9.85 -16.35
N PHE A 56 -0.25 9.31 -16.41
CA PHE A 56 0.41 8.73 -15.24
C PHE A 56 1.93 8.65 -15.39
N VAL A 57 2.62 8.58 -14.25
CA VAL A 57 4.05 8.22 -14.17
C VAL A 57 4.15 6.70 -14.01
N ASP A 58 4.83 6.02 -14.95
CA ASP A 58 5.13 4.60 -14.82
C ASP A 58 6.46 4.40 -14.10
N ILE A 59 6.41 3.73 -12.94
CA ILE A 59 7.60 3.38 -12.15
C ILE A 59 8.08 1.95 -12.40
N GLY A 60 7.42 1.20 -13.30
CA GLY A 60 7.76 -0.18 -13.63
C GLY A 60 7.53 -1.11 -12.44
N TYR A 61 8.61 -1.66 -11.88
CA TYR A 61 8.55 -2.60 -10.76
C TYR A 61 8.99 -1.96 -9.45
N TYR A 62 8.29 -2.30 -8.38
CA TYR A 62 8.61 -1.81 -7.04
C TYR A 62 8.43 -2.89 -5.97
N VAL A 63 9.02 -2.71 -4.81
CA VAL A 63 8.84 -3.59 -3.64
C VAL A 63 7.97 -2.89 -2.61
N ALA A 64 6.89 -3.55 -2.19
CA ALA A 64 6.04 -3.05 -1.11
C ALA A 64 6.74 -3.25 0.25
N GLN A 65 7.19 -2.17 0.89
CA GLN A 65 7.79 -2.24 2.22
C GLN A 65 6.76 -2.47 3.32
N GLY A 66 5.59 -1.85 3.18
CA GLY A 66 4.50 -1.98 4.14
C GLY A 66 3.25 -1.23 3.71
N TYR A 67 2.15 -1.54 4.38
CA TYR A 67 0.89 -0.83 4.23
C TYR A 67 0.63 0.04 5.45
N MET A 68 0.09 1.22 5.21
CA MET A 68 -0.43 2.10 6.24
C MET A 68 -1.92 2.32 5.98
N GLY A 69 -2.72 2.31 7.03
CA GLY A 69 -4.16 2.45 6.84
C GLY A 69 -4.95 2.56 8.13
N LEU A 70 -6.27 2.61 7.95
CA LEU A 70 -7.26 2.65 9.02
C LEU A 70 -8.04 1.32 9.01
N ILE A 71 -8.13 0.68 10.17
CA ILE A 71 -9.02 -0.44 10.42
C ILE A 71 -10.29 0.11 11.07
N LYS A 72 -11.40 0.03 10.34
CA LYS A 72 -12.73 0.45 10.83
C LYS A 72 -13.56 -0.71 11.34
N GLU A 73 -13.29 -1.92 10.87
CA GLU A 73 -14.02 -3.13 11.20
C GLU A 73 -13.02 -4.23 11.54
N TRP A 74 -13.26 -4.96 12.63
CA TRP A 74 -12.43 -6.07 13.07
C TRP A 74 -13.28 -7.08 13.86
N ASN A 75 -12.93 -8.36 13.72
CA ASN A 75 -13.55 -9.47 14.47
C ASN A 75 -12.61 -10.07 15.53
N THR A 76 -11.42 -9.49 15.68
CA THR A 76 -10.38 -9.92 16.62
C THR A 76 -9.68 -8.70 17.19
N ARG A 77 -9.07 -8.85 18.36
CA ARG A 77 -8.24 -7.80 18.95
C ARG A 77 -7.05 -7.48 18.03
N ILE A 78 -6.82 -6.18 17.81
CA ILE A 78 -5.71 -5.65 17.03
C ILE A 78 -4.53 -5.36 17.97
N GLU A 79 -3.43 -6.07 17.78
CA GLU A 79 -2.27 -6.03 18.67
C GLU A 79 -0.97 -5.88 17.86
N PRO A 80 -0.02 -5.05 18.31
CA PRO A 80 1.30 -4.98 17.69
C PRO A 80 2.04 -6.31 17.90
N GLY A 81 2.88 -6.68 16.93
CA GLY A 81 3.66 -7.93 16.95
C GLY A 81 2.88 -9.17 16.53
N ARG A 82 1.59 -9.06 16.18
CA ARG A 82 0.79 -10.18 15.63
C ARG A 82 0.62 -10.09 14.12
N ARG A 83 0.58 -11.25 13.47
CA ARG A 83 0.28 -11.38 12.04
C ARG A 83 -1.21 -11.59 11.82
N TYR A 84 -1.79 -10.81 10.93
CA TYR A 84 -3.22 -10.87 10.59
C TYR A 84 -3.43 -11.12 9.11
N TRP A 85 -4.52 -11.80 8.79
CA TRP A 85 -5.03 -11.92 7.43
C TRP A 85 -6.08 -10.84 7.17
N PHE A 86 -5.98 -10.18 6.03
CA PHE A 86 -6.89 -9.11 5.64
C PHE A 86 -7.06 -9.06 4.12
N LYS A 87 -8.15 -8.45 3.65
CA LYS A 87 -8.34 -8.15 2.22
C LYS A 87 -8.26 -6.62 2.05
N PRO A 88 -7.27 -6.09 1.31
CA PRO A 88 -7.26 -4.68 0.98
C PRO A 88 -8.53 -4.31 0.20
N HIS A 89 -9.16 -3.19 0.53
CA HIS A 89 -10.44 -2.78 -0.06
C HIS A 89 -10.38 -2.64 -1.59
N ARG A 90 -9.23 -2.20 -2.12
CA ARG A 90 -8.98 -2.00 -3.56
C ARG A 90 -8.24 -3.16 -4.24
N CYS A 91 -8.06 -4.30 -3.56
CA CYS A 91 -7.37 -5.46 -4.15
C CYS A 91 -8.21 -6.06 -5.28
N MET A 92 -7.65 -6.11 -6.50
CA MET A 92 -8.32 -6.69 -7.67
C MET A 92 -8.17 -8.22 -7.77
N LEU A 93 -7.15 -8.81 -7.12
CA LEU A 93 -6.95 -10.27 -7.10
C LEU A 93 -8.00 -11.05 -6.29
N GLN A 94 -8.72 -10.37 -5.39
CA GLN A 94 -9.62 -11.00 -4.40
C GLN A 94 -8.95 -12.09 -3.51
N ARG A 95 -7.62 -12.18 -3.50
CA ARG A 95 -6.83 -13.02 -2.59
C ARG A 95 -6.56 -12.33 -1.25
N ARG A 96 -6.35 -13.12 -0.19
CA ARG A 96 -6.08 -12.57 1.14
C ARG A 96 -4.62 -12.16 1.22
N HIS A 97 -4.38 -11.05 1.91
CA HIS A 97 -3.05 -10.63 2.30
C HIS A 97 -2.84 -11.02 3.76
N SER A 98 -1.59 -11.22 4.17
CA SER A 98 -1.22 -11.20 5.57
C SER A 98 -0.07 -10.26 5.82
N GLY A 99 0.07 -9.81 7.06
CA GLY A 99 1.19 -8.98 7.48
C GLY A 99 1.25 -8.84 8.99
N LEU A 100 2.43 -8.48 9.48
CA LEU A 100 2.70 -8.18 10.88
C LEU A 100 2.26 -6.73 11.17
N ILE A 101 1.50 -6.51 12.23
CA ILE A 101 1.23 -5.14 12.70
C ILE A 101 2.43 -4.67 13.52
N ASN A 102 3.15 -3.67 13.01
CA ASN A 102 4.31 -3.10 13.70
C ASN A 102 3.91 -1.96 14.64
N ALA A 103 2.88 -1.19 14.26
CA ALA A 103 2.39 -0.08 15.05
C ALA A 103 0.86 0.00 14.97
N VAL A 104 0.23 0.33 16.10
CA VAL A 104 -1.21 0.54 16.22
C VAL A 104 -1.48 1.77 17.08
N VAL A 105 -2.37 2.64 16.61
CA VAL A 105 -2.84 3.81 17.35
C VAL A 105 -4.36 3.83 17.29
N LYS A 106 -5.01 3.66 18.45
CA LYS A 106 -6.46 3.78 18.58
C LYS A 106 -6.87 5.24 18.38
N GLN A 107 -7.83 5.47 17.50
CA GLN A 107 -8.39 6.77 17.17
C GLN A 107 -9.57 7.09 18.09
N LYS A 108 -9.96 8.37 18.14
CA LYS A 108 -11.08 8.87 18.96
C LYS A 108 -12.43 8.24 18.58
N ASP A 109 -12.61 7.93 17.30
CA ASP A 109 -13.81 7.28 16.75
C ASP A 109 -13.81 5.76 16.96
N GLY A 110 -12.83 5.22 17.67
CA GLY A 110 -12.67 3.80 17.94
C GLY A 110 -11.91 3.02 16.86
N SER A 111 -11.64 3.61 15.70
CA SER A 111 -10.86 2.97 14.63
C SER A 111 -9.38 2.82 15.01
N TYR A 112 -8.62 2.02 14.26
CA TYR A 112 -7.18 1.87 14.47
C TYR A 112 -6.39 2.36 13.27
N LYS A 113 -5.44 3.27 13.50
CA LYS A 113 -4.39 3.57 12.53
C LYS A 113 -3.26 2.56 12.71
N VAL A 114 -2.90 1.87 11.63
CA VAL A 114 -1.92 0.78 11.68
C VAL A 114 -0.82 0.92 10.63
N ARG A 115 0.35 0.36 10.94
CA ARG A 115 1.42 0.06 9.99
C ARG A 115 1.63 -1.45 9.94
N ILE A 116 1.57 -2.01 8.75
CA ILE A 116 1.65 -3.44 8.48
C ILE A 116 2.86 -3.70 7.60
N GLU A 117 3.74 -4.61 8.01
CA GLU A 117 4.93 -5.01 7.26
C GLU A 117 5.03 -6.53 7.11
N GLY A 118 6.05 -7.01 6.39
CA GLY A 118 6.21 -8.44 6.12
C GLY A 118 5.01 -9.00 5.35
N LEU A 119 4.55 -8.25 4.35
CA LEU A 119 3.35 -8.54 3.57
C LEU A 119 3.49 -9.86 2.82
N PHE A 120 2.44 -10.69 2.84
CA PHE A 120 2.33 -11.93 2.11
C PHE A 120 0.99 -12.03 1.38
N ILE A 121 0.96 -12.53 0.14
CA ILE A 121 -0.28 -12.82 -0.60
C ILE A 121 -0.49 -14.33 -0.67
N GLY A 122 -1.65 -14.82 -0.22
CA GLY A 122 -2.05 -16.24 -0.20
C GLY A 122 -3.48 -16.48 -0.70
#